data_AF-A0A925E1S1-F1
#
_entry.id   AF-A0A925E1S1-F1
#
_cell.length_a   1.000
_cell.length_b   1.000
_cell.length_c   1.000
_cell.angle_alpha   90.00
_cell.angle_beta   90.00
_cell.angle_gamma   90.00
#
_symmetry.space_group_name_H-M   'P 1'
#
loop_
_entity.id
_entity.type
_entity.pdbx_description
1 polymer ?
#
loop_
_entity_poly.entity_id
_entity_poly.type
_entity_poly.pdbx_seq_one_letter_code
_entity_poly.pdbx_strand_id
1 'polypeptide(L)'
;MQDSPQPVELRQEQFSFSGLGEIYSYTVVLDPPESFQEQAPYVLALVKLDEGPLITAQITDLDEQAIAIGDRVEMVTRKLTTEGQRGMIVYGYKFRKILPRQ
;
A
#
# COMPACT_ATOMS: atom_id res chain seq x y z
N MET A 1 -12.96 36.12 -28.50
CA MET A 1 -11.82 35.43 -27.90
C MET A 1 -12.24 33.99 -27.65
N GLN A 2 -12.05 33.12 -28.64
CA GLN A 2 -12.09 31.68 -28.46
C GLN A 2 -10.67 31.28 -28.03
N ASP A 3 -10.47 31.01 -26.76
CA ASP A 3 -9.30 30.28 -26.29
C ASP A 3 -9.82 28.95 -25.73
N SER A 4 -10.18 28.05 -26.64
CA SER A 4 -10.54 26.69 -26.27
C SER A 4 -9.23 25.96 -25.94
N PRO A 5 -9.09 25.36 -24.75
CA PRO A 5 -7.86 24.66 -24.39
C PRO A 5 -7.60 23.54 -25.40
N GLN A 6 -6.41 23.58 -26.02
CA GLN A 6 -5.94 22.52 -26.90
C GLN A 6 -5.78 21.22 -26.10
N PRO A 7 -6.20 20.06 -26.63
CA PRO A 7 -6.01 18.79 -25.93
C PRO A 7 -4.51 18.54 -25.71
N VAL A 8 -4.11 18.33 -24.46
CA VAL A 8 -2.77 17.86 -24.13
C VAL A 8 -2.71 16.38 -24.50
N GLU A 9 -1.88 16.03 -25.49
CA GLU A 9 -1.65 14.64 -25.87
C GLU A 9 -0.79 13.96 -24.79
N LEU A 10 -1.42 13.15 -23.93
CA LEU A 10 -0.73 12.42 -22.87
C LEU A 10 -0.04 11.20 -23.48
N ARG A 11 1.30 11.21 -23.54
CA ARG A 11 2.08 10.01 -23.82
C ARG A 11 2.15 9.15 -22.56
N GLN A 12 1.47 8.01 -22.59
CA GLN A 12 1.53 7.03 -21.53
C GLN A 12 2.70 6.08 -21.78
N GLU A 13 3.58 5.98 -20.81
CA GLU A 13 4.71 5.04 -20.82
C GLU A 13 4.58 4.12 -19.61
N GLN A 14 5.01 2.86 -19.76
CA GLN A 14 5.07 1.95 -18.62
C GLN A 14 6.20 2.39 -17.69
N PHE A 15 5.87 2.58 -16.42
CA PHE A 15 6.82 2.97 -15.38
C PHE A 15 6.88 1.89 -14.30
N SER A 16 8.09 1.42 -14.00
CA SER A 16 8.33 0.45 -12.91
C SER A 16 8.73 1.18 -11.65
N PHE A 17 7.87 1.13 -10.63
CA PHE A 17 8.16 1.68 -9.31
C PHE A 17 9.12 0.76 -8.55
N SER A 18 10.03 1.36 -7.77
CA SER A 18 10.94 0.66 -6.87
C SER A 18 10.22 -0.13 -5.77
N GLY A 19 8.99 0.31 -5.43
CA GLY A 19 8.24 -0.21 -4.29
C GLY A 19 8.74 0.33 -2.95
N LEU A 20 9.61 1.35 -2.94
CA LEU A 20 10.09 2.02 -1.74
C LEU A 20 9.25 3.27 -1.46
N GLY A 21 9.05 3.56 -0.17
CA GLY A 21 8.31 4.75 0.23
C GLY A 21 8.37 5.05 1.71
N GLU A 22 7.59 6.05 2.12
CA GLU A 22 7.44 6.49 3.51
C GLU A 22 5.97 6.47 3.95
N ILE A 23 5.72 6.19 5.23
CA ILE A 23 4.38 6.33 5.81
C ILE A 23 4.01 7.81 5.86
N TYR A 24 3.04 8.22 5.04
CA TYR A 24 2.51 9.57 5.05
C TYR A 24 1.49 9.78 6.19
N SER A 25 0.62 8.80 6.39
CA SER A 25 -0.37 8.76 7.48
C SER A 25 -0.83 7.32 7.69
N TYR A 26 -1.33 6.98 8.87
CA TYR A 26 -1.85 5.65 9.15
C TYR A 26 -2.99 5.66 10.16
N THR A 27 -3.72 4.55 10.20
CA THR A 27 -4.70 4.22 11.24
C THR A 27 -4.59 2.74 11.60
N VAL A 28 -5.12 2.38 12.76
CA VAL A 28 -5.29 0.99 13.19
C VAL A 28 -6.76 0.63 13.04
N VAL A 29 -7.06 -0.34 12.17
CA VAL A 29 -8.41 -0.86 11.99
C VAL A 29 -8.65 -1.93 13.03
N LEU A 30 -9.51 -1.63 14.01
CA LEU A 30 -9.88 -2.54 15.08
C LEU A 30 -11.11 -3.38 14.73
N ASP A 31 -12.09 -2.78 14.07
CA ASP A 31 -13.36 -3.42 13.66
C ASP A 31 -13.51 -3.34 12.13
N PRO A 32 -13.02 -4.34 11.39
CA PRO A 32 -13.08 -4.33 9.93
C PRO A 32 -14.37 -4.98 9.40
N PRO A 33 -14.65 -4.83 8.10
CA PRO A 33 -15.66 -5.63 7.41
C PRO A 33 -15.42 -7.13 7.56
N GLU A 34 -16.49 -7.94 7.44
CA GLU A 34 -16.46 -9.40 7.65
C GLU A 34 -15.33 -10.10 6.87
N SER A 35 -15.11 -9.71 5.61
CA SER A 35 -14.08 -10.30 4.74
C SER A 35 -12.63 -10.02 5.18
N PHE A 36 -12.43 -9.15 6.17
CA PHE A 36 -11.12 -8.76 6.71
C PHE A 36 -11.00 -9.07 8.21
N GLN A 37 -11.97 -9.74 8.83
CA GLN A 37 -11.94 -10.02 10.27
C GLN A 37 -10.74 -10.85 10.70
N GLU A 38 -10.31 -11.82 9.88
CA GLU A 38 -9.13 -12.64 10.16
C GLU A 38 -7.81 -11.84 10.19
N GLN A 39 -7.83 -10.59 9.70
CA GLN A 39 -6.67 -9.71 9.68
C GLN A 39 -6.68 -8.70 10.82
N ALA A 40 -7.78 -8.58 11.59
CA ALA A 40 -7.85 -7.61 12.68
C ALA A 40 -7.00 -8.04 13.89
N PRO A 41 -6.38 -7.06 14.60
CA PRO A 41 -6.22 -5.67 14.18
C PRO A 41 -5.13 -5.54 13.11
N TYR A 42 -5.29 -4.60 12.16
CA TYR A 42 -4.25 -4.30 11.18
C TYR A 42 -4.04 -2.80 11.00
N VAL A 43 -2.83 -2.44 10.59
CA VAL A 43 -2.48 -1.06 10.23
C VAL A 43 -2.80 -0.82 8.76
N LEU A 44 -3.55 0.24 8.49
CA LEU A 44 -3.80 0.76 7.14
C LEU A 44 -3.11 2.11 7.00
N ALA A 45 -2.31 2.27 5.94
CA ALA A 45 -1.50 3.47 5.74
C ALA A 45 -1.64 4.04 4.34
N LEU A 46 -1.43 5.36 4.25
CA LEU A 46 -1.05 6.05 3.04
C LEU A 46 0.47 6.01 2.95
N VAL A 47 1.00 5.42 1.88
CA VAL A 47 2.44 5.33 1.60
C VAL A 47 2.75 6.25 0.44
N LYS A 48 3.63 7.22 0.68
CA LYS A 48 4.18 8.05 -0.39
C LYS A 48 5.39 7.33 -0.98
N LEU A 49 5.25 6.87 -2.22
CA LEU A 49 6.35 6.24 -2.94
C LEU A 49 7.43 7.27 -3.27
N ASP A 50 8.67 6.81 -3.38
CA ASP A 50 9.82 7.67 -3.66
C ASP A 50 9.67 8.40 -5.01
N GLU A 51 8.97 7.78 -5.96
CA GLU A 51 8.70 8.36 -7.27
C GLU A 51 7.53 9.37 -7.27
N GLY A 52 6.85 9.54 -6.14
CA GLY A 52 5.85 10.59 -5.92
C GLY A 52 4.42 10.13 -5.59
N PRO A 53 3.86 9.06 -6.19
CA PRO A 53 2.48 8.65 -5.93
C PRO A 53 2.19 8.34 -4.45
N LEU A 54 0.98 8.66 -4.02
CA LEU A 54 0.46 8.31 -2.70
C LEU A 54 -0.53 7.15 -2.84
N ILE A 55 -0.25 6.02 -2.20
CA ILE A 55 -1.07 4.81 -2.31
C ILE A 55 -1.55 4.31 -0.95
N THR A 56 -2.71 3.66 -0.93
CA THR A 56 -3.27 3.05 0.28
C THR A 56 -2.87 1.58 0.35
N ALA A 57 -2.27 1.15 1.45
CA ALA A 57 -1.89 -0.25 1.66
C ALA A 57 -1.91 -0.65 3.14
N GLN A 58 -2.10 -1.94 3.41
CA GLN A 58 -1.88 -2.48 4.75
C GLN A 58 -0.39 -2.57 5.07
N ILE A 59 -0.03 -2.31 6.32
CA ILE A 59 1.33 -2.54 6.84
C ILE A 59 1.38 -3.91 7.52
N THR A 60 2.46 -4.65 7.27
CA THR A 60 2.67 -6.03 7.75
C THR A 60 4.05 -6.16 8.39
N ASP A 61 4.31 -7.33 9.00
CA ASP A 61 5.55 -7.64 9.73
C ASP A 61 5.88 -6.60 10.82
N LEU A 62 4.85 -6.15 11.53
CA LEU A 62 5.00 -5.15 12.58
C LEU A 62 5.39 -5.72 13.94
N ASP A 63 5.30 -7.04 14.16
CA ASP A 63 5.64 -7.75 15.42
C ASP A 63 5.54 -6.84 16.67
N GLU A 64 6.68 -6.52 17.30
CA GLU A 64 6.78 -5.59 18.45
C GLU A 64 7.17 -4.15 18.05
N GLN A 65 7.36 -3.88 16.76
CA GLN A 65 7.77 -2.59 16.24
C GLN A 65 6.58 -1.65 16.09
N ALA A 66 6.65 -0.50 16.75
CA ALA A 66 5.74 0.59 16.47
C ALA A 66 5.94 1.13 15.04
N ILE A 67 4.82 1.51 14.41
CA ILE A 67 4.79 2.24 13.15
C ILE A 67 4.63 3.74 13.44
N ALA A 68 5.37 4.57 12.73
CA ALA A 68 5.29 6.02 12.83
C ALA A 68 5.17 6.66 11.44
N ILE A 69 4.61 7.87 11.41
CA ILE A 69 4.65 8.72 10.21
C ILE A 69 6.12 9.04 9.92
N GLY A 70 6.51 8.93 8.65
CA GLY A 70 7.88 9.07 8.17
C GLY A 70 8.70 7.77 8.18
N ASP A 71 8.19 6.66 8.74
CA ASP A 71 8.90 5.38 8.68
C ASP A 71 9.10 4.94 7.22
N ARG A 72 10.31 4.45 6.93
CA ARG A 72 10.67 3.89 5.61
C ARG A 72 10.14 2.48 5.46
N VAL A 73 9.50 2.23 4.32
CA VAL A 73 8.85 0.97 4.01
C VAL A 73 9.19 0.46 2.62
N GLU A 74 9.07 -0.84 2.43
CA GLU A 74 9.20 -1.53 1.15
C GLU A 74 7.94 -2.35 0.84
N MET A 75 7.59 -2.41 -0.44
CA MET A 75 6.48 -3.19 -0.97
C MET A 75 6.81 -4.68 -0.89
N VAL A 76 5.83 -5.49 -0.48
CA VAL A 76 5.94 -6.95 -0.43
C VAL A 76 4.69 -7.60 -1.01
N THR A 77 4.86 -8.76 -1.66
CA THR A 77 3.74 -9.59 -2.11
C THR A 77 3.16 -10.37 -0.94
N ARG A 78 1.84 -10.29 -0.76
CA ARG A 78 1.10 -10.99 0.29
C ARG A 78 -0.21 -11.55 -0.23
N LYS A 79 -0.67 -12.61 0.43
CA LYS A 79 -2.05 -13.06 0.32
C LYS A 79 -2.96 -11.98 0.91
N LEU A 80 -3.88 -11.46 0.10
CA LEU A 80 -4.88 -10.48 0.52
C LEU A 80 -6.13 -11.18 1.06
N THR A 81 -6.66 -12.15 0.33
CA THR A 81 -7.85 -12.92 0.71
C THR A 81 -7.91 -14.26 -0.03
N THR A 82 -8.81 -15.14 0.40
CA THR A 82 -9.26 -16.31 -0.36
C THR A 82 -10.74 -16.16 -0.64
N GLU A 83 -11.16 -16.32 -1.89
CA GLU A 83 -12.57 -16.24 -2.28
C GLU A 83 -13.37 -17.46 -1.78
N GLY A 84 -13.78 -17.47 -0.51
CA GLY A 84 -14.48 -18.59 0.11
C GLY A 84 -13.61 -19.82 0.37
N GLN A 85 -14.19 -20.91 0.87
CA GLN A 85 -13.43 -22.07 1.39
C GLN A 85 -12.65 -22.88 0.32
N ARG A 86 -13.00 -22.73 -0.96
CA ARG A 86 -12.36 -23.43 -2.09
C ARG A 86 -12.02 -22.52 -3.28
N GLY A 87 -12.11 -21.20 -3.12
CA GLY A 87 -11.87 -20.28 -4.22
C GLY A 87 -10.44 -19.79 -4.32
N MET A 88 -10.25 -18.79 -5.18
CA MET A 88 -8.95 -18.30 -5.57
C MET A 88 -8.25 -17.56 -4.42
N ILE A 89 -6.93 -17.78 -4.32
CA ILE A 89 -6.09 -16.98 -3.44
C ILE A 89 -5.69 -15.72 -4.20
N VAL A 90 -6.12 -14.57 -3.70
CA VAL A 90 -5.78 -13.27 -4.28
C VAL A 90 -4.49 -12.78 -3.64
N TYR A 91 -3.44 -12.63 -4.44
CA TYR A 91 -2.19 -12.00 -4.05
C TYR A 91 -2.18 -10.54 -4.47
N GLY A 92 -1.54 -9.70 -3.66
CA GLY A 92 -1.34 -8.29 -3.96
C GLY A 92 -0.24 -7.71 -3.08
N TYR A 93 -0.14 -6.38 -3.07
CA TYR A 93 0.88 -5.68 -2.30
C TYR A 93 0.41 -5.37 -0.87
N LYS A 94 1.35 -5.44 0.06
CA LYS A 94 1.35 -4.77 1.36
C LYS A 94 2.71 -4.06 1.50
N PHE A 95 2.92 -3.35 2.60
CA PHE A 95 4.20 -2.74 2.92
C PHE A 95 4.71 -3.24 4.27
N ARG A 96 6.03 -3.28 4.46
CA ARG A 96 6.67 -3.52 5.75
C ARG A 96 7.79 -2.52 5.98
N LYS A 97 8.20 -2.33 7.23
CA LYS A 97 9.40 -1.53 7.54
C LYS A 97 10.62 -2.16 6.88
N ILE A 98 11.52 -1.32 6.36
CA ILE A 98 12.77 -1.82 5.77
C ILE A 98 13.57 -2.54 6.85
N LEU A 99 13.95 -3.78 6.58
CA LEU A 99 14.76 -4.56 7.51
C LEU A 99 16.20 -4.02 7.56
N PRO A 100 16.81 -3.93 8.75
CA PRO A 100 18.22 -3.60 8.85
C PRO A 100 19.05 -4.61 8.04
N ARG A 101 20.05 -4.12 7.29
CA ARG A 101 21.11 -5.00 6.78
C ARG A 101 21.88 -5.56 7.98
N GLN A 102 21.92 -6.88 8.09
CA GLN A 102 22.84 -7.58 8.98
C GLN A 102 24.25 -7.62 8.39
#